data_AF-A0A1M6FGI4-F1
#
_entry.id   AF-A0A1M6FGI4-F1
#
_cell.length_a   1.000
_cell.length_b   1.000
_cell.length_c   1.000
_cell.angle_alpha   90.00
_cell.angle_beta   90.00
_cell.angle_gamma   90.00
#
_symmetry.space_group_name_H-M   'P 1'
#
loop_
_entity.id
_entity.type
_entity.pdbx_description
1 polymer ?
#
loop_
_entity_poly.entity_id
_entity_poly.type
_entity_poly.pdbx_seq_one_letter_code
_entity_poly.pdbx_strand_id
1 'polypeptide(L)'
;MNKDFQIYIEEILDSIGVNGKKRKLIREDLYVSLMEKQEITGESDPYILLGDPEEIAEEFRENLEISHNPRYFLGNRHGYRRGHEYVSKVKVFGIPLVHVNTKPLGIAKGIFACGSIAVGLFSFGIISIGAIGFGAISLAIAMAIGGVAFSGLLSLGGVAVSYAISLGGAAIAKYIAIGGYARADIAIGEVAKGIVAVFNQNGTGQYIFKNPVDPDEVISAIKQVHPSIGKSLLEFIRFFL
;
A
#
# COMPACT_ATOMS: atom_id res chain seq x y z
N MET A 1 -37.27 -20.09 22.89
CA MET A 1 -36.31 -19.50 21.93
C MET A 1 -35.14 -18.97 22.74
N ASN A 2 -33.92 -19.49 22.50
CA ASN A 2 -32.72 -19.08 23.24
C ASN A 2 -32.47 -17.57 23.04
N LYS A 3 -32.34 -16.81 24.13
CA LYS A 3 -32.25 -15.35 24.09
C LYS A 3 -31.00 -14.86 23.33
N ASP A 4 -29.91 -15.61 23.44
CA ASP A 4 -28.64 -15.25 22.78
C ASP A 4 -28.73 -15.46 21.27
N PHE A 5 -29.46 -16.50 20.82
CA PHE A 5 -29.75 -16.70 19.40
C PHE A 5 -30.63 -15.59 18.84
N GLN A 6 -31.59 -15.08 19.62
CA GLN A 6 -32.43 -13.97 19.16
C GLN A 6 -31.59 -12.71 18.93
N ILE A 7 -30.70 -12.38 19.86
CA ILE A 7 -29.85 -11.19 19.75
C ILE A 7 -28.94 -11.31 18.52
N TYR A 8 -28.28 -12.47 18.36
CA TYR A 8 -27.42 -12.75 17.22
C TYR A 8 -28.15 -12.65 15.87
N ILE A 9 -29.36 -13.22 15.77
CA ILE A 9 -30.14 -13.17 14.53
C ILE A 9 -30.63 -11.75 14.22
N GLU A 10 -31.06 -10.98 15.22
CA GLU A 10 -31.47 -9.59 14.98
C GLU A 10 -30.28 -8.74 14.51
N GLU A 11 -29.07 -8.99 15.02
CA GLU A 11 -27.83 -8.35 14.54
C GLU A 11 -27.61 -8.63 13.04
N ILE A 12 -27.75 -9.90 12.61
CA ILE A 12 -27.67 -10.27 11.18
C ILE A 12 -28.75 -9.54 10.36
N LEU A 13 -30.00 -9.58 10.80
CA LEU A 13 -31.13 -9.04 10.04
C LEU A 13 -31.06 -7.51 9.90
N ASP A 14 -30.58 -6.83 10.94
CA ASP A 14 -30.33 -5.39 10.91
C ASP A 14 -29.20 -5.05 9.96
N SER A 15 -28.14 -5.85 9.94
CA SER A 15 -27.08 -5.72 8.95
C SER A 15 -27.61 -5.92 7.53
N ILE A 16 -28.34 -7.00 7.21
CA ILE A 16 -28.86 -7.25 5.86
C ILE A 16 -29.77 -6.09 5.37
N GLY A 17 -30.46 -5.39 6.27
CA GLY A 17 -31.32 -4.24 5.93
C GLY A 17 -32.65 -4.64 5.29
N VAL A 18 -33.11 -5.87 5.55
CA VAL A 18 -34.37 -6.42 5.02
C VAL A 18 -35.55 -6.13 5.94
N ASN A 19 -36.71 -5.88 5.34
CA ASN A 19 -37.95 -5.59 6.05
C ASN A 19 -39.10 -6.53 5.66
N GLY A 20 -40.15 -6.58 6.50
CA GLY A 20 -41.40 -7.28 6.21
C GLY A 20 -41.26 -8.81 6.08
N LYS A 21 -41.88 -9.40 5.05
CA LYS A 21 -41.95 -10.86 4.86
C LYS A 21 -40.58 -11.50 4.68
N LYS A 22 -39.65 -10.86 3.96
CA LYS A 22 -38.29 -11.37 3.75
C LYS A 22 -37.49 -11.44 5.05
N ARG A 23 -37.58 -10.43 5.91
CA ARG A 23 -36.95 -10.43 7.24
C ARG A 23 -37.43 -11.60 8.09
N LYS A 24 -38.74 -11.91 8.04
CA LYS A 24 -39.31 -13.04 8.78
C LYS A 24 -38.79 -14.39 8.27
N LEU A 25 -38.67 -14.57 6.95
CA LEU A 25 -38.16 -15.81 6.37
C LEU A 25 -36.69 -16.05 6.77
N ILE A 26 -35.82 -15.06 6.56
CA ILE A 26 -34.40 -15.17 6.90
C ILE A 26 -34.19 -15.41 8.41
N ARG A 27 -35.04 -14.80 9.26
CA ARG A 27 -35.01 -15.05 10.71
C ARG A 27 -35.21 -16.53 11.05
N GLU A 28 -36.20 -17.17 10.43
CA GLU A 28 -36.51 -18.58 10.68
C GLU A 28 -35.37 -19.48 10.18
N ASP A 29 -34.86 -19.23 8.98
CA ASP A 29 -33.77 -20.03 8.39
C ASP A 29 -32.49 -19.99 9.25
N LEU A 30 -32.12 -18.81 9.74
CA LEU A 30 -30.98 -18.64 10.66
C LEU A 30 -31.20 -19.35 12.00
N TYR A 31 -32.43 -19.30 12.53
CA TYR A 31 -32.77 -19.96 13.78
C TYR A 31 -32.70 -21.48 13.65
N VAL A 32 -33.21 -22.04 12.55
CA VAL A 32 -33.13 -23.49 12.26
C VAL A 32 -31.66 -23.92 12.15
N SER A 33 -30.84 -23.16 11.42
CA SER A 33 -29.41 -23.47 11.25
C SER A 33 -28.64 -23.48 12.58
N LEU A 34 -28.92 -22.55 13.49
CA LEU A 34 -28.32 -22.52 14.83
C LEU A 34 -28.75 -23.73 15.66
N MET A 35 -30.03 -24.11 15.62
CA MET A 35 -30.55 -25.25 16.35
C MET A 35 -29.93 -26.57 15.87
N GLU A 36 -29.84 -26.78 14.56
CA GLU A 36 -29.21 -27.98 13.98
C GLU A 36 -27.74 -28.09 14.38
N LYS A 37 -26.98 -26.99 14.28
CA LYS A 37 -25.57 -27.00 14.69
C LYS A 37 -25.40 -27.19 16.19
N GLN A 38 -26.28 -26.64 17.02
CA GLN A 38 -26.27 -26.86 18.47
C GLN A 38 -26.52 -28.34 18.81
N GLU A 39 -27.45 -29.00 18.11
CA GLU A 39 -27.74 -30.43 18.32
C GLU A 39 -26.54 -31.31 17.94
N ILE A 40 -25.83 -30.97 16.87
CA ILE A 40 -24.66 -31.73 16.38
C ILE A 40 -23.43 -31.52 17.27
N THR A 41 -23.14 -30.27 17.64
CA THR A 41 -21.88 -29.90 18.32
C THR A 41 -22.00 -29.89 19.84
N GLY A 42 -23.21 -29.79 20.38
CA GLY A 42 -23.46 -29.52 21.79
C GLY A 42 -23.15 -28.08 22.22
N GLU A 43 -22.69 -27.22 21.30
CA GLU A 43 -22.33 -25.84 21.61
C GLU A 43 -23.56 -24.94 21.69
N SER A 44 -23.50 -23.96 22.59
CA SER A 44 -24.62 -23.05 22.87
C SER A 44 -24.37 -21.60 22.46
N ASP A 45 -23.14 -21.27 22.08
CA ASP A 45 -22.76 -19.92 21.64
C ASP A 45 -23.01 -19.75 20.13
N PRO A 46 -23.92 -18.84 19.71
CA PRO A 46 -24.24 -18.65 18.30
C PRO A 46 -23.04 -18.18 17.45
N TYR A 47 -22.07 -17.48 18.04
CA TYR A 47 -20.87 -17.03 17.33
C TYR A 47 -19.91 -18.18 17.03
N ILE A 48 -19.93 -19.25 17.84
CA ILE A 48 -19.16 -20.48 17.58
C ILE A 48 -19.86 -21.33 16.52
N LEU A 49 -21.19 -21.38 16.56
CA LEU A 49 -22.00 -22.21 15.66
C LEU A 49 -22.01 -21.67 14.23
N LEU A 50 -22.28 -20.37 14.05
CA LEU A 50 -22.43 -19.76 12.73
C LEU A 50 -21.30 -18.78 12.36
N GLY A 51 -20.45 -18.37 13.29
CA GLY A 51 -19.39 -17.41 13.01
C GLY A 51 -19.84 -15.97 13.25
N ASP A 52 -19.32 -15.04 12.46
CA ASP A 52 -19.61 -13.62 12.63
C ASP A 52 -20.95 -13.22 11.98
N PRO A 53 -21.81 -12.46 12.67
CA PRO A 53 -23.08 -12.00 12.13
C PRO A 53 -22.98 -11.27 10.79
N GLU A 54 -21.95 -10.46 10.58
CA GLU A 54 -21.82 -9.66 9.35
C GLU A 54 -21.40 -10.53 8.16
N GLU A 55 -20.57 -11.55 8.40
CA GLU A 55 -20.16 -12.49 7.35
C GLU A 55 -21.36 -13.31 6.86
N ILE A 56 -22.20 -13.78 7.78
CA ILE A 56 -23.46 -14.42 7.44
C ILE A 56 -24.40 -13.43 6.74
N ALA A 57 -24.50 -12.19 7.22
CA ALA A 57 -25.29 -11.16 6.54
C ALA A 57 -24.82 -10.91 5.09
N GLU A 58 -23.52 -10.94 4.82
CA GLU A 58 -22.95 -10.82 3.47
C GLU A 58 -23.31 -12.01 2.59
N GLU A 59 -23.17 -13.25 3.08
CA GLU A 59 -23.58 -14.45 2.35
C GLU A 59 -25.07 -14.39 1.95
N PHE A 60 -25.93 -13.92 2.86
CA PHE A 60 -27.34 -13.69 2.56
C PHE A 60 -27.55 -12.55 1.56
N ARG A 61 -26.79 -11.45 1.64
CA ARG A 61 -26.86 -10.34 0.66
C ARG A 61 -26.41 -10.77 -0.74
N GLU A 62 -25.42 -11.65 -0.84
CA GLU A 62 -24.92 -12.19 -2.12
C GLU A 62 -25.92 -13.17 -2.76
N ASN A 63 -26.57 -14.01 -1.95
CA ASN A 63 -27.57 -14.98 -2.41
C ASN A 63 -28.95 -14.34 -2.69
N LEU A 64 -29.26 -13.20 -2.08
CA LEU A 64 -30.45 -12.42 -2.40
C LEU A 64 -30.20 -11.65 -3.71
N GLU A 65 -30.68 -12.18 -4.84
CA GLU A 65 -30.64 -11.56 -6.18
C GLU A 65 -31.24 -10.13 -6.22
N ILE A 66 -30.50 -9.14 -5.71
CA ILE A 66 -30.76 -7.72 -5.89
C ILE A 66 -29.87 -7.30 -7.05
N SER A 67 -30.49 -7.17 -8.23
CA SER A 67 -29.98 -6.60 -9.48
C SER A 67 -28.58 -5.97 -9.37
N HIS A 68 -27.59 -6.67 -9.95
CA HIS A 68 -26.22 -6.20 -10.12
C HIS A 68 -26.21 -4.83 -10.80
N ASN A 69 -26.07 -3.77 -9.99
CA ASN A 69 -25.71 -2.45 -10.50
C ASN A 69 -24.18 -2.32 -10.37
N PRO A 70 -23.42 -2.32 -11.49
CA PRO A 70 -21.95 -2.27 -11.45
C PRO A 70 -21.38 -0.96 -10.87
N ARG A 71 -22.24 -0.03 -10.42
CA ARG A 71 -21.87 1.15 -9.64
C ARG A 71 -21.45 0.85 -8.19
N TYR A 72 -21.64 -0.37 -7.68
CA TYR A 72 -21.16 -0.76 -6.35
C TYR A 72 -19.66 -1.06 -6.26
N PHE A 73 -18.93 -1.10 -7.38
CA PHE A 73 -17.46 -1.13 -7.34
C PHE A 73 -16.85 0.22 -6.90
N LEU A 74 -17.63 1.31 -6.86
CA LEU A 74 -17.11 2.66 -6.55
C LEU A 74 -17.92 3.45 -5.51
N GLY A 75 -18.72 2.80 -4.68
CA GLY A 75 -19.25 3.47 -3.49
C GLY A 75 -20.55 2.88 -2.95
N ASN A 76 -20.47 2.29 -1.76
CA ASN A 76 -21.29 2.78 -0.67
C ASN A 76 -20.66 2.47 0.68
N ARG A 77 -20.62 3.52 1.51
CA ARG A 77 -20.10 3.53 2.88
C ARG A 77 -21.17 2.88 3.75
N HIS A 78 -20.81 1.82 4.49
CA HIS A 78 -21.34 1.46 5.83
C HIS A 78 -20.87 0.08 6.35
N GLY A 79 -19.99 -0.65 5.65
CA GLY A 79 -19.51 -1.99 6.08
C GLY A 79 -18.12 -2.05 6.75
N TYR A 80 -17.64 -0.98 7.38
CA TYR A 80 -16.27 -0.97 7.89
C TYR A 80 -16.16 -0.66 9.38
N ARG A 81 -16.52 -1.67 10.16
CA ARG A 81 -16.25 -1.74 11.60
C ARG A 81 -15.23 -2.78 12.02
N ARG A 82 -14.49 -3.40 11.09
CA ARG A 82 -13.26 -4.13 11.43
C ARG A 82 -12.04 -3.32 11.08
N GLY A 83 -11.50 -2.67 12.09
CA GLY A 83 -10.29 -1.91 12.04
C GLY A 83 -9.95 -1.39 13.42
N HIS A 84 -8.86 -1.91 13.97
CA HIS A 84 -8.35 -1.49 15.26
C HIS A 84 -7.51 -0.24 15.06
N GLU A 85 -7.72 0.74 15.93
CA GLU A 85 -6.91 1.94 15.99
C GLU A 85 -6.15 1.94 17.31
N TYR A 86 -4.83 1.88 17.20
CA TYR A 86 -3.93 1.99 18.32
C TYR A 86 -3.14 3.28 18.22
N VAL A 87 -3.21 4.09 19.27
CA VAL A 87 -2.44 5.33 19.40
C VAL A 87 -1.62 5.26 20.68
N SER A 88 -0.30 5.40 20.57
CA SER A 88 0.59 5.36 21.73
C SER A 88 0.31 6.53 22.68
N LYS A 89 0.37 6.27 23.99
CA LYS A 89 0.28 7.31 25.03
C LYS A 89 1.48 8.25 25.01
N VAL A 90 2.65 7.74 24.65
CA VAL A 90 3.88 8.53 24.50
C VAL A 90 3.77 9.43 23.28
N LYS A 91 3.99 10.72 23.48
CA LYS A 91 3.98 11.73 22.41
C LYS A 91 5.30 12.48 22.40
N VAL A 92 5.80 12.76 21.20
CA VAL A 92 7.00 13.57 20.95
C VAL A 92 6.55 14.80 20.18
N PHE A 93 6.80 16.00 20.70
CA PHE A 93 6.27 17.26 20.14
C PHE A 93 4.75 17.25 19.86
N GLY A 94 3.98 16.54 20.69
CA GLY A 94 2.52 16.40 20.53
C GLY A 94 2.07 15.34 19.51
N ILE A 95 3.00 14.69 18.80
CA ILE A 95 2.73 13.64 17.82
C ILE A 95 2.87 12.26 18.50
N PRO A 96 1.93 11.31 18.32
CA PRO A 96 2.07 9.96 18.84
C PRO A 96 3.35 9.28 18.36
N LEU A 97 4.07 8.60 19.25
CA LEU A 97 5.22 7.79 18.88
C LEU A 97 4.82 6.70 17.87
N VAL A 98 3.73 5.98 18.14
CA VAL A 98 3.21 4.92 17.27
C VAL A 98 1.72 5.15 17.04
N HIS A 99 1.29 5.06 15.78
CA HIS A 99 -0.12 5.05 15.40
C HIS A 99 -0.34 3.93 14.39
N VAL A 100 -1.15 2.95 14.74
CA VAL A 100 -1.58 1.87 13.85
C VAL A 100 -3.09 2.01 13.61
N ASN A 101 -3.51 2.07 12.35
CA ASN A 101 -4.91 2.16 11.97
C ASN A 101 -5.22 1.12 10.88
N THR A 102 -5.82 0.00 11.29
CA THR A 102 -6.22 -1.07 10.37
C THR A 102 -7.64 -0.92 9.86
N LYS A 103 -8.32 0.19 10.19
CA LYS A 103 -9.55 0.55 9.50
C LYS A 103 -9.23 0.73 8.02
N PRO A 104 -10.11 0.30 7.12
CA PRO A 104 -9.93 0.65 5.70
C PRO A 104 -9.83 2.15 5.48
N LEU A 105 -8.94 2.55 4.57
CA LEU A 105 -8.71 3.97 4.34
C LEU A 105 -8.39 4.72 5.64
N GLY A 106 -8.01 3.99 6.70
CA GLY A 106 -7.72 4.49 8.01
C GLY A 106 -6.44 5.29 7.93
N ILE A 107 -6.48 6.50 8.48
CA ILE A 107 -5.35 7.41 8.46
C ILE A 107 -4.59 7.22 9.78
N ALA A 108 -3.38 6.69 9.68
CA ALA A 108 -2.43 6.62 10.79
C ALA A 108 -1.50 7.85 10.76
N LYS A 109 -1.33 8.50 11.91
CA LYS A 109 -0.49 9.70 12.10
C LYS A 109 0.41 9.54 13.31
N GLY A 110 1.72 9.45 13.12
CA GLY A 110 2.69 9.26 14.21
C GLY A 110 4.14 9.35 13.75
N ILE A 111 5.10 9.15 14.66
CA ILE A 111 6.50 8.95 14.26
C ILE A 111 6.60 7.65 13.47
N PHE A 112 6.06 6.56 14.02
CA PHE A 112 5.83 5.30 13.32
C PHE A 112 4.33 5.18 13.01
N ALA A 113 3.98 5.26 11.72
CA ALA A 113 2.60 5.20 11.26
C ALA A 113 2.37 3.94 10.41
N CYS A 114 1.33 3.15 10.73
CA CYS A 114 0.94 1.96 9.95
C CYS A 114 -0.56 1.98 9.65
N GLY A 115 -0.96 1.90 8.39
CA GLY A 115 -2.37 1.85 8.00
C GLY A 115 -2.57 1.97 6.49
N SER A 116 -3.82 2.01 6.00
CA SER A 116 -4.06 2.22 4.56
C SER A 116 -3.43 3.52 4.07
N ILE A 117 -3.57 4.60 4.87
CA ILE A 117 -2.91 5.89 4.66
C ILE A 117 -2.04 6.18 5.87
N ALA A 118 -0.72 6.14 5.71
CA ALA A 118 0.23 6.37 6.79
C ALA A 118 0.95 7.71 6.61
N VAL A 119 0.89 8.57 7.62
CA VAL A 119 1.56 9.88 7.65
C VAL A 119 2.48 9.97 8.86
N GLY A 120 3.79 10.11 8.64
CA GLY A 120 4.74 10.03 9.74
C GLY A 120 6.20 10.22 9.37
N LEU A 121 7.10 10.02 10.34
CA LEU A 121 8.53 9.97 10.05
C LEU A 121 8.87 8.67 9.31
N PHE A 122 8.37 7.56 9.84
CA PHE A 122 8.38 6.23 9.25
C PHE A 122 6.93 5.80 8.95
N SER A 123 6.60 5.68 7.67
CA SER A 123 5.23 5.42 7.22
C SER A 123 5.12 4.10 6.47
N PHE A 124 4.21 3.22 6.91
CA PHE A 124 3.92 1.91 6.31
C PHE A 124 2.46 1.85 5.89
N GLY A 125 2.18 1.79 4.59
CA GLY A 125 0.79 1.76 4.12
C GLY A 125 0.62 1.51 2.64
N ILE A 126 -0.61 1.50 2.15
CA ILE A 126 -0.87 1.51 0.71
C ILE A 126 -0.42 2.85 0.14
N ILE A 127 -0.84 3.93 0.81
CA ILE A 127 -0.36 5.29 0.58
C ILE A 127 0.49 5.68 1.78
N SER A 128 1.76 5.96 1.56
CA SER A 128 2.70 6.41 2.60
C SER A 128 3.16 7.84 2.33
N ILE A 129 3.10 8.69 3.35
CA ILE A 129 3.58 10.08 3.32
C ILE A 129 4.53 10.27 4.51
N GLY A 130 5.78 10.67 4.28
CA GLY A 130 6.70 10.84 5.40
C GLY A 130 8.11 11.30 5.09
N ALA A 131 9.04 11.07 6.03
CA ALA A 131 10.47 11.19 5.72
C ALA A 131 10.97 9.90 5.07
N ILE A 132 10.57 8.75 5.61
CA ILE A 132 10.83 7.41 5.10
C ILE A 132 9.48 6.71 4.91
N GLY A 133 9.17 6.31 3.69
CA GLY A 133 7.89 5.73 3.31
C GLY A 133 8.02 4.37 2.63
N PHE A 134 7.15 3.44 3.02
CA PHE A 134 6.98 2.13 2.42
C PHE A 134 5.52 1.96 2.02
N GLY A 135 5.25 1.79 0.73
CA GLY A 135 3.89 1.55 0.27
C GLY A 135 3.74 1.34 -1.23
N ALA A 136 2.53 1.00 -1.68
CA ALA A 136 2.25 0.90 -3.11
C ALA A 136 2.46 2.26 -3.80
N ILE A 137 1.98 3.33 -3.16
CA ILE A 137 2.26 4.73 -3.50
C ILE A 137 2.99 5.34 -2.31
N SER A 138 4.20 5.86 -2.54
CA SER A 138 5.03 6.44 -1.50
C SER A 138 5.48 7.85 -1.85
N LEU A 139 5.27 8.79 -0.93
CA LEU A 139 5.71 10.18 -1.00
C LEU A 139 6.58 10.46 0.23
N ALA A 140 7.90 10.46 0.06
CA ALA A 140 8.82 10.56 1.19
C ALA A 140 9.96 11.54 0.97
N ILE A 141 10.30 12.37 1.96
CA ILE A 141 11.34 13.39 1.78
C ILE A 141 12.73 12.76 1.61
N ALA A 142 13.07 11.77 2.45
CA ALA A 142 14.38 11.12 2.41
C ALA A 142 14.35 9.85 1.56
N MET A 143 13.47 8.90 1.87
CA MET A 143 13.48 7.60 1.18
C MET A 143 12.07 7.06 0.93
N ALA A 144 11.76 6.74 -0.32
CA ALA A 144 10.49 6.14 -0.72
C ALA A 144 10.72 4.76 -1.35
N ILE A 145 10.01 3.74 -0.87
CA ILE A 145 10.01 2.40 -1.45
C ILE A 145 8.58 2.02 -1.82
N GLY A 146 8.36 1.63 -3.08
CA GLY A 146 7.02 1.30 -3.53
C GLY A 146 6.86 0.90 -4.99
N GLY A 147 5.60 0.68 -5.41
CA GLY A 147 5.28 0.53 -6.82
C GLY A 147 5.48 1.86 -7.56
N VAL A 148 4.92 2.93 -6.98
CA VAL A 148 5.12 4.33 -7.39
C VAL A 148 5.76 5.09 -6.23
N ALA A 149 6.99 5.53 -6.40
CA ALA A 149 7.80 6.14 -5.36
C ALA A 149 8.24 7.56 -5.76
N PHE A 150 7.86 8.55 -4.95
CA PHE A 150 8.29 9.94 -5.05
C PHE A 150 9.15 10.30 -3.84
N SER A 151 10.38 10.77 -4.06
CA SER A 151 11.22 11.22 -2.96
C SER A 151 12.16 12.39 -3.22
N GLY A 152 12.69 12.98 -2.15
CA GLY A 152 13.77 13.97 -2.26
C GLY A 152 15.12 13.29 -2.49
N LEU A 153 15.53 12.35 -1.63
CA LEU A 153 16.88 11.77 -1.72
C LEU A 153 16.91 10.43 -2.48
N LEU A 154 16.15 9.42 -2.06
CA LEU A 154 16.25 8.07 -2.63
C LEU A 154 14.86 7.47 -2.92
N SER A 155 14.57 7.14 -4.17
CA SER A 155 13.38 6.39 -4.57
C SER A 155 13.75 5.00 -5.09
N LEU A 156 13.01 3.99 -4.62
CA LEU A 156 13.09 2.60 -5.07
C LEU A 156 11.70 2.15 -5.51
N GLY A 157 11.52 1.77 -6.78
CA GLY A 157 10.21 1.29 -7.20
C GLY A 157 10.04 0.92 -8.67
N GLY A 158 8.82 0.56 -9.05
CA GLY A 158 8.48 0.33 -10.46
C GLY A 158 8.56 1.64 -11.26
N VAL A 159 7.86 2.66 -10.77
CA VAL A 159 7.97 4.06 -11.21
C VAL A 159 8.62 4.83 -10.07
N ALA A 160 9.85 5.27 -10.28
CA ALA A 160 10.64 5.94 -9.27
C ALA A 160 10.96 7.36 -9.76
N VAL A 161 10.59 8.35 -8.95
CA VAL A 161 10.87 9.77 -9.20
C VAL A 161 11.54 10.34 -7.97
N SER A 162 12.72 10.93 -8.13
CA SER A 162 13.39 11.62 -7.02
C SER A 162 14.17 12.84 -7.44
N TYR A 163 14.66 13.62 -6.46
CA TYR A 163 15.59 14.70 -6.76
C TYR A 163 17.03 14.16 -6.86
N ALA A 164 17.53 13.40 -5.88
CA ALA A 164 18.91 12.90 -5.91
C ALA A 164 19.08 11.57 -6.67
N ILE A 165 18.60 10.45 -6.12
CA ILE A 165 18.87 9.10 -6.63
C ILE A 165 17.57 8.34 -6.85
N SER A 166 17.37 7.78 -8.04
CA SER A 166 16.20 6.97 -8.39
C SER A 166 16.63 5.62 -8.94
N LEU A 167 16.15 4.53 -8.34
CA LEU A 167 16.32 3.16 -8.84
C LEU A 167 14.95 2.55 -9.15
N GLY A 168 14.76 2.04 -10.36
CA GLY A 168 13.48 1.45 -10.71
C GLY A 168 13.30 0.98 -12.15
N GLY A 169 12.10 0.56 -12.51
CA GLY A 169 11.76 0.24 -13.90
C GLY A 169 11.78 1.50 -14.77
N ALA A 170 11.00 2.50 -14.38
CA ALA A 170 11.05 3.86 -14.90
C ALA A 170 11.61 4.80 -13.83
N ALA A 171 12.89 5.14 -13.95
CA ALA A 171 13.64 5.97 -13.03
C ALA A 171 13.84 7.39 -13.59
N ILE A 172 13.39 8.39 -12.83
CA ILE A 172 13.52 9.81 -13.18
C ILE A 172 14.13 10.52 -11.98
N ALA A 173 15.30 11.12 -12.16
CA ALA A 173 15.94 11.93 -11.14
C ALA A 173 16.59 13.19 -11.72
N LYS A 174 17.02 14.11 -10.85
CA LYS A 174 17.88 15.21 -11.29
C LYS A 174 19.32 14.74 -11.44
N TYR A 175 19.87 14.08 -10.42
CA TYR A 175 21.28 13.69 -10.43
C TYR A 175 21.51 12.29 -10.98
N ILE A 176 20.88 11.25 -10.41
CA ILE A 176 21.21 9.86 -10.74
C ILE A 176 19.94 9.03 -10.93
N ALA A 177 19.80 8.42 -12.10
CA ALA A 177 18.73 7.46 -12.39
C ALA A 177 19.32 6.16 -12.93
N ILE A 178 18.93 5.04 -12.32
CA ILE A 178 19.33 3.69 -12.75
C ILE A 178 18.06 2.85 -12.93
N GLY A 179 17.87 2.27 -14.11
CA GLY A 179 16.64 1.54 -14.39
C GLY A 179 16.49 1.04 -15.82
N GLY A 180 15.31 0.49 -16.15
CA GLY A 180 15.00 0.17 -17.55
C GLY A 180 14.93 1.44 -18.41
N TYR A 181 14.10 2.39 -18.00
CA TYR A 181 14.09 3.75 -18.52
C TYR A 181 14.71 4.69 -17.47
N ALA A 182 15.80 5.38 -17.82
CA ALA A 182 16.51 6.27 -16.92
C ALA A 182 16.59 7.69 -17.49
N ARG A 183 16.20 8.69 -16.70
CA ARG A 183 16.39 10.11 -17.03
C ARG A 183 16.95 10.89 -15.85
N ALA A 184 18.18 11.37 -15.97
CA ALA A 184 18.89 12.20 -14.98
C ALA A 184 20.19 12.75 -15.56
N ASP A 185 20.94 13.60 -14.84
CA ASP A 185 22.29 14.00 -15.26
C ASP A 185 23.19 12.78 -15.52
N ILE A 186 23.12 11.78 -14.65
CA ILE A 186 23.75 10.47 -14.79
C ILE A 186 22.63 9.43 -14.94
N ALA A 187 22.45 8.92 -16.15
CA ALA A 187 21.42 7.96 -16.48
C ALA A 187 22.04 6.62 -16.92
N ILE A 188 21.63 5.52 -16.28
CA ILE A 188 22.11 4.16 -16.57
C ILE A 188 20.89 3.25 -16.81
N GLY A 189 20.79 2.62 -17.98
CA GLY A 189 19.64 1.76 -18.25
C GLY A 189 19.53 1.15 -19.64
N GLU A 190 18.40 0.50 -19.96
CA GLU A 190 18.13 0.07 -21.34
C GLU A 190 17.97 1.28 -22.27
N VAL A 191 17.20 2.26 -21.78
CA VAL A 191 16.99 3.56 -22.41
C VAL A 191 17.45 4.67 -21.46
N ALA A 192 18.57 5.33 -21.76
CA ALA A 192 19.16 6.33 -20.86
C ALA A 192 19.18 7.75 -21.48
N LYS A 193 18.68 8.74 -20.74
CA LYS A 193 18.65 10.14 -21.17
C LYS A 193 19.29 11.04 -20.11
N GLY A 194 20.46 11.61 -20.40
CA GLY A 194 21.20 12.39 -19.42
C GLY A 194 22.35 13.20 -19.98
N ILE A 195 23.10 13.87 -19.13
CA ILE A 195 24.38 14.47 -19.53
C ILE A 195 25.39 13.34 -19.79
N VAL A 196 25.47 12.41 -18.84
CA VAL A 196 26.13 11.11 -18.95
C VAL A 196 25.05 10.04 -19.08
N ALA A 197 25.04 9.34 -20.22
CA ALA A 197 24.07 8.29 -20.51
C ALA A 197 24.79 6.98 -20.83
N VAL A 198 24.61 5.97 -19.99
CA VAL A 198 25.07 4.60 -20.23
C VAL A 198 23.87 3.75 -20.61
N PHE A 199 23.91 3.11 -21.78
CA PHE A 199 22.76 2.37 -22.28
C PHE A 199 23.06 1.05 -23.00
N ASN A 200 22.05 0.17 -23.04
CA ASN A 200 22.08 -1.05 -23.84
C ASN A 200 21.45 -0.84 -25.23
N GLN A 201 20.26 -0.23 -25.28
CA GLN A 201 19.49 -0.09 -26.52
C GLN A 201 19.61 1.32 -27.11
N ASN A 202 19.15 2.33 -26.36
CA ASN A 202 19.09 3.70 -26.83
C ASN A 202 19.54 4.67 -25.77
N GLY A 203 20.27 5.72 -26.15
CA GLY A 203 20.46 6.83 -25.23
C GLY A 203 20.89 8.12 -25.89
N THR A 204 20.68 9.18 -25.12
CA THR A 204 20.80 10.57 -25.57
C THR A 204 21.49 11.38 -24.49
N GLY A 205 22.54 12.11 -24.86
CA GLY A 205 23.29 12.92 -23.93
C GLY A 205 24.49 13.63 -24.55
N GLN A 206 25.33 14.24 -23.71
CA GLN A 206 26.62 14.80 -24.12
C GLN A 206 27.70 13.71 -24.13
N TYR A 207 27.76 12.93 -23.04
CA TYR A 207 28.64 11.80 -22.88
C TYR A 207 27.80 10.53 -22.97
N ILE A 208 28.01 9.77 -24.04
CA ILE A 208 27.18 8.63 -24.37
C ILE A 208 28.04 7.38 -24.41
N PHE A 209 27.63 6.35 -23.68
CA PHE A 209 28.31 5.07 -23.62
C PHE A 209 27.33 3.93 -23.88
N LYS A 210 27.68 3.04 -24.82
CA LYS A 210 26.89 1.84 -25.14
C LYS A 210 27.57 0.62 -24.55
N ASN A 211 26.83 -0.21 -23.81
CA ASN A 211 27.38 -1.42 -23.20
C ASN A 211 27.85 -2.46 -24.24
N PRO A 212 28.94 -3.20 -23.92
CA PRO A 212 29.74 -3.13 -22.69
C PRO A 212 30.70 -1.90 -22.67
N VAL A 213 30.86 -1.30 -21.49
CA VAL A 213 31.69 -0.08 -21.28
C VAL A 213 32.83 -0.36 -20.31
N ASP A 214 33.91 0.41 -20.42
CA ASP A 214 34.92 0.47 -19.35
C ASP A 214 34.39 1.36 -18.22
N PRO A 215 34.22 0.83 -16.98
CA PRO A 215 33.73 1.64 -15.86
C PRO A 215 34.59 2.87 -15.56
N ASP A 216 35.91 2.81 -15.84
CA ASP A 216 36.82 3.90 -15.53
C ASP A 216 36.63 5.10 -16.48
N GLU A 217 36.24 4.86 -17.73
CA GLU A 217 35.86 5.91 -18.69
C GLU A 217 34.59 6.64 -18.25
N VAL A 218 33.58 5.88 -17.82
CA VAL A 218 32.30 6.44 -17.34
C VAL A 218 32.51 7.25 -16.07
N ILE A 219 33.29 6.74 -15.12
CA ILE A 219 33.62 7.47 -13.87
C ILE A 219 34.37 8.77 -14.18
N SER A 220 35.25 8.78 -15.18
CA SER A 220 35.97 9.98 -15.61
C SER A 220 35.02 11.02 -16.18
N ALA A 221 34.06 10.62 -17.02
CA ALA A 221 33.01 11.52 -17.52
C ALA A 221 32.11 12.06 -16.39
N ILE A 222 31.73 11.20 -15.43
CA ILE A 222 30.94 11.62 -14.26
C ILE A 222 31.67 12.67 -13.43
N LYS A 223 32.98 12.52 -13.21
CA LYS A 223 33.78 13.51 -12.48
C LYS A 223 33.89 14.85 -13.21
N GLN A 224 33.83 14.88 -14.54
CA GLN A 224 33.77 16.13 -15.30
C GLN A 224 32.44 16.87 -15.06
N VAL A 225 31.33 16.15 -14.98
CA VAL A 225 30.00 16.73 -14.77
C VAL A 225 29.75 17.10 -13.30
N HIS A 226 30.18 16.25 -12.37
CA HIS A 226 30.03 16.44 -10.92
C HIS A 226 31.39 16.28 -10.20
N PRO A 227 32.22 17.34 -10.14
CA PRO A 227 33.57 17.28 -9.57
C PRO A 227 33.61 16.92 -8.08
N SER A 228 32.54 17.26 -7.35
CA SER A 228 32.43 17.06 -5.90
C SER A 228 31.70 15.76 -5.53
N ILE A 229 31.55 14.82 -6.46
CA ILE A 229 30.84 13.56 -6.21
C ILE A 229 31.59 12.68 -5.20
N GLY A 230 30.85 12.12 -4.23
CA GLY A 230 31.43 11.31 -3.16
C GLY A 230 31.95 9.95 -3.65
N LYS A 231 33.05 9.46 -3.06
CA LYS A 231 33.65 8.16 -3.42
C LYS A 231 32.68 6.98 -3.31
N SER A 232 31.91 6.90 -2.22
CA SER A 232 30.93 5.81 -2.01
C SER A 232 29.85 5.77 -3.10
N LEU A 233 29.50 6.93 -3.64
CA LEU A 233 28.49 7.04 -4.68
C LEU A 233 29.07 6.67 -6.07
N LEU A 234 30.35 6.94 -6.32
CA LEU A 234 31.06 6.42 -7.49
C LEU A 234 31.19 4.89 -7.45
N GLU A 235 31.53 4.31 -6.30
CA GLU A 235 31.56 2.85 -6.13
C GLU A 235 30.18 2.23 -6.33
N PHE A 236 29.14 2.88 -5.81
CA PHE A 236 27.76 2.45 -6.04
C PHE A 236 27.41 2.48 -7.53
N ILE A 237 27.77 3.53 -8.27
CA ILE A 237 27.56 3.60 -9.72
C ILE A 237 28.35 2.50 -10.45
N ARG A 238 29.61 2.28 -10.06
CA ARG A 238 30.49 1.27 -10.65
C ARG A 238 29.92 -0.14 -10.56
N PHE A 239 29.11 -0.42 -9.54
CA PHE A 239 28.43 -1.71 -9.40
C PHE A 239 27.34 -1.95 -10.47
N PHE A 240 26.81 -0.90 -11.10
CA PHE A 240 25.77 -0.99 -12.14
C PHE A 240 26.30 -0.84 -13.58
N LEU A 241 27.60 -0.63 -13.75
CA LEU A 241 28.28 -0.56 -15.06
C LEU A 241 28.84 -1.93 -15.43
#